data_AF-A0A3D8GY73-F1
#
_entry.id   AF-A0A3D8GY73-F1
#
_cell.length_a   1.000
_cell.length_b   1.000
_cell.length_c   1.000
_cell.angle_alpha   90.00
_cell.angle_beta   90.00
_cell.angle_gamma   90.00
#
_symmetry.space_group_name_H-M   'P 1'
#
loop_
_entity.id
_entity.type
_entity.pdbx_description
1 polymer ?
#
loop_
_entity_poly.entity_id
_entity_poly.type
_entity_poly.pdbx_seq_one_letter_code
_entity_poly.pdbx_strand_id
1 'polypeptide(L)'
;MKKQIRKMAVFLFTLVLLAPMFSTNAEAATGYQGYAIYRDGVFYGYDWHAGMMDDPYRDTTSLPVLHAPGSGSVVSWDSWSNFMKGNNFKGVYRPNRAPTTSERDLFVSMGRNLRTENITYNVAYQVYYDTGSSGTWVDPSEVSSMRCDGVVEYIFEWYSFRIYGSDTYWDVTRNSFWGRDHHSGTAITPKKQVGYMTLVKSTAP
;
A
#
# COMPACT_ATOMS: atom_id res chain seq x y z
N MET A 1 -22.97 -50.55 29.12
CA MET A 1 -21.74 -50.00 28.50
C MET A 1 -21.94 -49.49 27.06
N LYS A 2 -22.43 -50.31 26.12
CA LYS A 2 -22.59 -49.91 24.69
C LYS A 2 -23.46 -48.65 24.44
N LYS A 3 -24.51 -48.43 25.23
CA LYS A 3 -25.41 -47.25 25.09
C LYS A 3 -24.73 -45.93 25.48
N GLN A 4 -23.84 -45.95 26.48
CA GLN A 4 -23.10 -44.74 26.91
C GLN A 4 -22.03 -44.38 25.88
N ILE A 5 -21.33 -45.38 25.33
CA ILE A 5 -20.35 -45.18 24.25
C ILE A 5 -21.03 -44.58 23.02
N ARG A 6 -22.21 -45.06 22.63
CA ARG A 6 -22.97 -44.50 21.49
C ARG A 6 -23.40 -43.06 21.73
N LYS A 7 -23.87 -42.71 22.94
CA LYS A 7 -24.23 -41.33 23.28
C LYS A 7 -23.02 -40.39 23.23
N MET A 8 -21.88 -40.84 23.74
CA MET A 8 -20.63 -40.08 23.73
C MET A 8 -20.11 -39.88 22.30
N ALA A 9 -20.18 -40.91 21.45
CA ALA A 9 -19.81 -40.81 20.04
C ALA A 9 -20.71 -39.85 19.26
N VAL A 10 -22.03 -39.89 19.48
CA VAL A 10 -22.97 -38.94 18.86
C VAL A 10 -22.68 -37.52 19.33
N PHE A 11 -22.47 -37.30 20.64
CA PHE A 11 -22.16 -35.99 21.19
C PHE A 11 -20.85 -35.41 20.62
N LEU A 12 -19.78 -36.20 20.54
CA LEU A 12 -18.51 -35.80 19.94
C LEU A 12 -18.65 -35.50 18.45
N PHE A 13 -19.42 -36.32 17.72
CA PHE A 13 -19.68 -36.08 16.30
C PHE A 13 -20.47 -34.79 16.07
N THR A 14 -21.46 -34.50 16.91
CA THR A 14 -22.21 -33.23 16.87
C THR A 14 -21.31 -32.04 17.19
N LEU A 15 -20.41 -32.14 18.18
CA LEU A 15 -19.43 -31.09 18.48
C LEU A 15 -18.49 -30.79 17.31
N VAL A 16 -18.01 -31.82 16.61
CA VAL A 16 -17.16 -31.66 15.41
C VAL A 16 -17.93 -31.02 14.25
N LEU A 17 -19.21 -31.37 14.07
CA LEU A 17 -20.06 -30.75 13.04
C LEU A 17 -20.46 -29.30 13.36
N LEU A 18 -20.43 -28.90 14.63
CA LEU A 18 -20.68 -27.51 15.06
C LEU A 18 -19.42 -26.63 14.94
N ALA A 19 -18.22 -27.21 14.84
CA ALA A 19 -16.97 -26.48 14.67
C ALA A 19 -16.96 -25.48 13.48
N PRO A 20 -17.47 -25.80 12.27
CA PRO A 20 -17.54 -24.84 11.16
C PRO A 20 -18.54 -23.69 11.39
N MET A 21 -19.46 -23.79 12.36
CA MET A 21 -20.34 -22.67 12.72
C MET A 21 -19.58 -21.55 13.47
N PHE A 22 -18.37 -21.83 13.96
CA PHE A 22 -17.43 -20.83 14.44
C PHE A 22 -16.50 -20.34 13.32
N SER A 23 -17.07 -20.10 12.12
CA SER A 23 -16.35 -19.49 11.01
C SER A 23 -15.86 -18.10 11.41
N THR A 24 -14.61 -18.00 11.84
CA THR A 24 -13.88 -16.74 11.86
C THR A 24 -13.74 -16.30 10.41
N ASN A 25 -14.12 -15.05 10.10
CA ASN A 25 -13.87 -14.49 8.78
C ASN A 25 -12.37 -14.63 8.48
N ALA A 26 -12.00 -15.34 7.41
CA ALA A 26 -10.64 -15.36 6.93
C ALA A 26 -10.37 -14.01 6.25
N GLU A 27 -9.47 -13.20 6.83
CA GLU A 27 -9.06 -11.94 6.25
C GLU A 27 -7.84 -12.16 5.35
N ALA A 28 -7.91 -11.73 4.09
CA ALA A 28 -6.77 -11.81 3.17
C ALA A 28 -5.64 -10.86 3.59
N ALA A 29 -5.99 -9.66 4.07
CA ALA A 29 -5.08 -8.71 4.68
C ALA A 29 -5.60 -8.31 6.06
N THR A 30 -4.71 -8.29 7.06
CA THR A 30 -5.03 -7.99 8.46
C THR A 30 -4.37 -6.69 8.92
N GLY A 31 -4.75 -6.18 10.10
CA GLY A 31 -4.13 -4.99 10.70
C GLY A 31 -4.14 -3.80 9.74
N TYR A 32 -2.97 -3.24 9.44
CA TYR A 32 -2.79 -2.09 8.53
C TYR A 32 -2.15 -2.43 7.17
N GLN A 33 -1.99 -3.72 6.82
CA GLN A 33 -1.50 -4.14 5.50
C GLN A 33 -2.20 -3.43 4.34
N GLY A 34 -1.45 -2.99 3.34
CA GLY A 34 -2.01 -2.30 2.17
C GLY A 34 -2.54 -0.89 2.46
N TYR A 35 -2.31 -0.32 3.65
CA TYR A 35 -2.58 1.10 3.90
C TYR A 35 -1.33 1.94 3.75
N ALA A 36 -1.54 3.17 3.31
CA ALA A 36 -0.48 4.17 3.21
C ALA A 36 -0.12 4.67 4.60
N ILE A 37 1.16 4.96 4.79
CA ILE A 37 1.71 5.55 5.99
C ILE A 37 2.54 6.78 5.64
N TYR A 38 2.46 7.80 6.49
CA TYR A 38 3.14 9.05 6.27
C TYR A 38 3.92 9.48 7.51
N ARG A 39 5.05 10.14 7.28
CA ARG A 39 5.83 10.87 8.29
C ARG A 39 6.27 12.22 7.72
N ASP A 40 6.78 13.14 8.55
CA ASP A 40 7.47 14.33 8.01
C ASP A 40 8.92 14.03 7.58
N GLY A 41 9.59 15.02 6.98
CA GLY A 41 11.06 15.03 6.89
C GLY A 41 11.65 14.80 5.50
N VAL A 42 10.91 14.98 4.41
CA VAL A 42 11.49 15.02 3.05
C VAL A 42 11.68 16.47 2.62
N PHE A 43 12.58 16.73 1.66
CA PHE A 43 12.88 18.07 1.14
C PHE A 43 13.23 19.07 2.26
N TYR A 44 14.24 18.76 3.07
CA TYR A 44 14.65 19.59 4.22
C TYR A 44 13.54 19.84 5.26
N GLY A 45 12.56 18.93 5.36
CA GLY A 45 11.49 18.99 6.36
C GLY A 45 10.25 19.79 5.92
N TYR A 46 10.23 20.33 4.70
CA TYR A 46 9.08 21.04 4.17
C TYR A 46 7.97 20.11 3.65
N ASP A 47 8.27 18.83 3.46
CA ASP A 47 7.32 17.84 2.96
C ASP A 47 7.32 16.54 3.78
N TRP A 48 6.34 15.70 3.48
CA TRP A 48 6.15 14.40 4.10
C TRP A 48 6.83 13.30 3.28
N HIS A 49 7.04 12.13 3.89
CA HIS A 49 7.48 10.90 3.24
C HIS A 49 6.32 9.92 3.24
N ALA A 50 6.06 9.27 2.12
CA ALA A 50 5.04 8.24 2.01
C ALA A 50 5.65 6.83 1.96
N GLY A 51 4.88 5.85 2.41
CA GLY A 51 5.14 4.43 2.27
C GLY A 51 3.84 3.64 2.40
N MET A 52 3.93 2.33 2.29
CA MET A 52 2.81 1.42 2.51
C MET A 52 3.22 0.34 3.51
N MET A 53 2.30 -0.06 4.37
CA MET A 53 2.48 -1.23 5.22
C MET A 53 2.40 -2.51 4.37
N ASP A 54 3.48 -3.27 4.29
CA ASP A 54 3.47 -4.65 3.75
C ASP A 54 2.94 -5.63 4.79
N ASP A 55 3.25 -5.36 6.07
CA ASP A 55 2.85 -6.17 7.22
C ASP A 55 1.70 -5.55 8.05
N PRO A 56 1.02 -6.34 8.90
CA PRO A 56 -0.09 -5.86 9.72
C PRO A 56 0.28 -4.73 10.68
N TYR A 57 1.47 -4.77 11.26
CA TYR A 57 1.96 -3.79 12.24
C TYR A 57 3.46 -3.54 12.06
N ARG A 58 3.95 -2.42 12.59
CA ARG A 58 5.35 -1.97 12.44
C ARG A 58 6.41 -2.89 13.07
N ASP A 59 5.98 -3.84 13.89
CA ASP A 59 6.82 -4.76 14.65
C ASP A 59 6.54 -6.23 14.30
N THR A 60 5.73 -6.48 13.27
CA THR A 60 5.43 -7.87 12.83
C THR A 60 6.66 -8.54 12.23
N THR A 61 7.40 -7.84 11.36
CA THR A 61 8.67 -8.32 10.81
C THR A 61 9.75 -7.23 10.89
N SER A 62 10.98 -7.57 10.48
CA SER A 62 12.09 -6.63 10.44
C SER A 62 11.96 -5.58 9.32
N LEU A 63 11.15 -5.82 8.29
CA LEU A 63 11.02 -4.94 7.10
C LEU A 63 9.54 -4.70 6.72
N PRO A 64 8.71 -4.12 7.61
CA PRO A 64 7.26 -4.08 7.45
C PRO A 64 6.76 -2.99 6.50
N VAL A 65 7.64 -2.13 6.00
CA VAL A 65 7.29 -0.97 5.18
C VAL A 65 7.84 -1.12 3.78
N LEU A 66 6.99 -0.98 2.76
CA LEU A 66 7.39 -0.76 1.39
C LEU A 66 7.42 0.75 1.09
N HIS A 67 8.52 1.27 0.55
CA HIS A 67 8.58 2.65 0.06
C HIS A 67 9.72 2.87 -0.93
N ALA A 68 9.80 4.07 -1.51
CA ALA A 68 11.01 4.56 -2.19
C ALA A 68 11.83 5.40 -1.17
N PRO A 69 12.99 4.92 -0.65
CA PRO A 69 13.66 5.52 0.51
C PRO A 69 14.25 6.92 0.29
N GLY A 70 14.48 7.29 -0.96
CA GLY A 70 15.10 8.55 -1.38
C GLY A 70 16.17 8.37 -2.46
N SER A 71 16.85 9.45 -2.81
CA SER A 71 17.88 9.48 -3.86
C SER A 71 18.94 8.40 -3.68
N GLY A 72 19.34 7.75 -4.78
CA GLY A 72 20.32 6.67 -4.79
C GLY A 72 19.79 5.32 -4.29
N SER A 73 18.50 5.22 -3.97
CA SER A 73 17.83 3.97 -3.58
C SER A 73 16.81 3.54 -4.63
N VAL A 74 16.33 2.31 -4.50
CA VAL A 74 15.22 1.75 -5.28
C VAL A 74 14.00 1.52 -4.39
N VAL A 75 12.83 1.28 -4.98
CA VAL A 75 11.66 0.80 -4.23
C VAL A 75 12.02 -0.48 -3.49
N SER A 76 11.86 -0.48 -2.18
CA SER A 76 12.29 -1.59 -1.34
C SER A 76 11.41 -1.73 -0.10
N TRP A 77 11.50 -2.90 0.52
CA TRP A 77 11.10 -3.01 1.92
C TRP A 77 12.16 -2.38 2.82
N ASP A 78 11.72 -1.84 3.94
CA ASP A 78 12.59 -1.23 4.93
C ASP A 78 12.03 -1.43 6.35
N SER A 79 12.92 -1.29 7.33
CA SER A 79 12.54 -1.34 8.74
C SER A 79 11.71 -0.12 9.13
N TRP A 80 10.89 -0.25 10.17
CA TRP A 80 10.15 0.89 10.71
C TRP A 80 11.07 2.05 11.12
N SER A 81 12.22 1.75 11.74
CA SER A 81 13.19 2.77 12.16
C SER A 81 13.76 3.54 10.97
N ASN A 82 14.12 2.83 9.89
CA ASN A 82 14.64 3.45 8.68
C ASN A 82 13.56 4.17 7.87
N PHE A 83 12.31 3.67 7.90
CA PHE A 83 11.19 4.44 7.39
C PHE A 83 11.10 5.75 8.16
N MET A 84 11.10 5.73 9.49
CA MET A 84 10.92 6.93 10.32
C MET A 84 12.09 7.92 10.26
N LYS A 85 13.35 7.46 10.23
CA LYS A 85 14.56 8.30 10.28
C LYS A 85 14.54 9.39 11.38
N GLY A 86 13.96 9.08 12.54
CA GLY A 86 13.82 10.03 13.66
C GLY A 86 12.75 11.14 13.47
N ASN A 87 11.94 11.07 12.41
CA ASN A 87 10.88 12.03 12.12
C ASN A 87 9.57 11.69 12.85
N ASN A 88 8.58 12.58 12.77
CA ASN A 88 7.27 12.39 13.36
C ASN A 88 6.31 11.67 12.41
N PHE A 89 5.60 10.69 12.96
CA PHE A 89 4.53 10.00 12.26
C PHE A 89 3.36 10.94 12.00
N LYS A 90 2.72 10.84 10.83
CA LYS A 90 1.60 11.71 10.42
C LYS A 90 0.28 10.97 10.29
N GLY A 91 0.31 9.67 10.03
CA GLY A 91 -0.90 8.85 10.06
C GLY A 91 -0.85 7.65 9.14
N VAL A 92 -1.80 6.75 9.37
CA VAL A 92 -2.20 5.66 8.48
C VAL A 92 -3.41 6.12 7.68
N TYR A 93 -3.37 5.98 6.36
CA TYR A 93 -4.40 6.46 5.45
C TYR A 93 -4.82 5.37 4.48
N ARG A 94 -6.06 5.44 4.03
CA ARG A 94 -6.63 4.59 2.99
C ARG A 94 -7.30 5.46 1.91
N PRO A 95 -7.50 4.94 0.70
CA PRO A 95 -8.35 5.62 -0.28
C PRO A 95 -9.74 5.93 0.29
N ASN A 96 -10.40 6.98 -0.21
CA ASN A 96 -11.74 7.37 0.26
C ASN A 96 -12.79 6.28 0.04
N ARG A 97 -12.68 5.55 -1.08
CA ARG A 97 -13.37 4.26 -1.21
C ARG A 97 -12.67 3.25 -0.31
N ALA A 98 -13.39 2.80 0.71
CA ALA A 98 -12.94 1.76 1.62
C ALA A 98 -12.55 0.47 0.85
N PRO A 99 -11.27 0.04 0.87
CA PRO A 99 -10.92 -1.26 0.30
C PRO A 99 -11.36 -2.39 1.25
N THR A 100 -11.77 -3.51 0.66
CA THR A 100 -11.95 -4.80 1.34
C THR A 100 -10.61 -5.41 1.75
N THR A 101 -10.63 -6.45 2.58
CA THR A 101 -9.39 -7.17 2.96
C THR A 101 -8.71 -7.82 1.76
N SER A 102 -9.47 -8.32 0.78
CA SER A 102 -8.92 -8.85 -0.48
C SER A 102 -8.32 -7.78 -1.39
N GLU A 103 -8.92 -6.59 -1.48
CA GLU A 103 -8.32 -5.49 -2.25
C GLU A 103 -7.03 -4.97 -1.58
N ARG A 104 -6.97 -4.99 -0.25
CA ARG A 104 -5.72 -4.66 0.49
C ARG A 104 -4.61 -5.68 0.25
N ASP A 105 -4.95 -6.96 0.14
CA ASP A 105 -3.97 -7.99 -0.22
C ASP A 105 -3.42 -7.80 -1.65
N LEU A 106 -4.30 -7.40 -2.59
CA LEU A 106 -3.86 -6.98 -3.94
C LEU A 106 -2.90 -5.78 -3.89
N PHE A 107 -3.16 -4.79 -3.03
CA PHE A 107 -2.23 -3.66 -2.84
C PHE A 107 -0.85 -4.11 -2.36
N VAL A 108 -0.81 -5.00 -1.36
CA VAL A 108 0.43 -5.60 -0.87
C VAL A 108 1.15 -6.35 -2.00
N SER A 109 0.43 -7.19 -2.75
CA SER A 109 0.99 -7.93 -3.88
C SER A 109 1.59 -7.01 -4.95
N MET A 110 0.90 -5.94 -5.34
CA MET A 110 1.45 -4.97 -6.30
C MET A 110 2.69 -4.27 -5.76
N GLY A 111 2.67 -3.90 -4.48
CA GLY A 111 3.84 -3.33 -3.83
C GLY A 111 5.07 -4.25 -3.88
N ARG A 112 4.85 -5.56 -3.71
CA ARG A 112 5.91 -6.57 -3.85
C ARG A 112 6.46 -6.67 -5.26
N ASN A 113 5.59 -6.54 -6.27
CA ASN A 113 6.01 -6.48 -7.67
C ASN A 113 6.86 -5.23 -7.95
N LEU A 114 6.44 -4.04 -7.52
CA LEU A 114 7.21 -2.80 -7.73
C LEU A 114 8.65 -2.90 -7.19
N ARG A 115 8.84 -3.58 -6.06
CA ARG A 115 10.16 -3.81 -5.47
C ARG A 115 11.06 -4.68 -6.36
N THR A 116 10.51 -5.68 -7.05
CA THR A 116 11.33 -6.62 -7.85
C THR A 116 11.86 -5.99 -9.14
N GLU A 117 11.26 -4.89 -9.59
CA GLU A 117 11.62 -4.18 -10.82
C GLU A 117 12.84 -3.25 -10.67
N ASN A 118 13.41 -3.09 -9.46
CA ASN A 118 14.53 -2.18 -9.18
C ASN A 118 14.27 -0.71 -9.59
N ILE A 119 13.03 -0.25 -9.41
CA ILE A 119 12.59 1.10 -9.76
C ILE A 119 13.36 2.14 -8.93
N THR A 120 14.12 3.01 -9.60
CA THR A 120 14.97 4.01 -8.93
C THR A 120 14.16 5.17 -8.33
N TYR A 121 14.70 5.87 -7.34
CA TYR A 121 14.05 7.06 -6.82
C TYR A 121 14.14 8.23 -7.80
N ASN A 122 13.04 8.95 -8.00
CA ASN A 122 13.06 10.27 -8.63
C ASN A 122 12.26 11.31 -7.84
N VAL A 123 12.65 12.57 -8.01
CA VAL A 123 12.05 13.71 -7.31
C VAL A 123 11.01 14.46 -8.16
N ALA A 124 11.13 14.35 -9.48
CA ALA A 124 10.45 15.18 -10.45
C ALA A 124 9.05 14.68 -10.80
N TYR A 125 8.81 13.37 -10.75
CA TYR A 125 7.56 12.71 -11.11
C TYR A 125 7.21 11.68 -10.05
N GLN A 126 5.93 11.55 -9.69
CA GLN A 126 5.50 10.45 -8.83
C GLN A 126 5.84 9.10 -9.46
N VAL A 127 5.50 8.92 -10.74
CA VAL A 127 5.81 7.72 -11.53
C VAL A 127 6.38 8.16 -12.86
N TYR A 128 7.56 7.68 -13.23
CA TYR A 128 8.18 7.98 -14.50
C TYR A 128 8.38 6.71 -15.33
N TYR A 129 7.92 6.78 -16.58
CA TYR A 129 8.02 5.78 -17.63
C TYR A 129 8.15 6.52 -18.96
N ASP A 130 8.61 5.86 -20.02
CA ASP A 130 8.69 6.47 -21.35
C ASP A 130 7.34 6.34 -22.09
N THR A 131 6.67 7.47 -22.31
CA THR A 131 5.36 7.53 -22.96
C THR A 131 5.38 7.06 -24.42
N GLY A 132 6.54 7.09 -25.08
CA GLY A 132 6.71 6.65 -26.46
C GLY A 132 6.85 5.13 -26.63
N SER A 133 7.25 4.42 -25.57
CA SER A 133 7.52 2.98 -25.61
C SER A 133 6.68 2.14 -24.64
N SER A 134 6.06 2.74 -23.62
CA SER A 134 5.21 2.02 -22.65
C SER A 134 3.85 1.63 -23.26
N GLY A 135 3.24 0.57 -22.72
CA GLY A 135 1.89 0.13 -23.07
C GLY A 135 0.79 1.14 -22.75
N THR A 136 -0.47 0.82 -23.06
CA THR A 136 -1.62 1.67 -22.68
C THR A 136 -1.75 1.82 -21.16
N TRP A 137 -1.49 0.72 -20.46
CA TRP A 137 -1.33 0.65 -19.02
C TRP A 137 0.14 0.38 -18.75
N VAL A 138 0.74 1.21 -17.91
CA VAL A 138 2.16 1.20 -17.61
C VAL A 138 2.44 0.11 -16.61
N ASP A 139 2.90 -1.05 -17.06
CA ASP A 139 3.28 -2.17 -16.21
C ASP A 139 4.42 -1.79 -15.24
N PRO A 140 4.55 -2.41 -14.05
CA PRO A 140 5.67 -2.16 -13.15
C PRO A 140 7.04 -2.19 -13.82
N SER A 141 7.24 -3.10 -14.78
CA SER A 141 8.50 -3.26 -15.52
C SER A 141 8.83 -2.11 -16.48
N GLU A 142 7.83 -1.29 -16.83
CA GLU A 142 7.99 -0.11 -17.70
C GLU A 142 8.33 1.16 -16.90
N VAL A 143 8.20 1.10 -15.56
CA VAL A 143 8.49 2.22 -14.67
C VAL A 143 10.00 2.32 -14.44
N SER A 144 10.61 3.40 -14.91
CA SER A 144 12.05 3.62 -14.71
C SER A 144 12.38 4.20 -13.33
N SER A 145 11.48 5.04 -12.80
CA SER A 145 11.68 5.65 -11.49
C SER A 145 10.39 6.11 -10.82
N MET A 146 10.40 6.17 -9.48
CA MET A 146 9.25 6.60 -8.67
C MET A 146 9.67 7.48 -7.49
N ARG A 147 8.79 8.39 -7.09
CA ARG A 147 8.88 9.12 -5.83
C ARG A 147 8.17 8.33 -4.73
N CYS A 148 8.43 8.67 -3.46
CA CYS A 148 7.85 7.96 -2.32
C CYS A 148 6.31 7.90 -2.34
N ASP A 149 5.64 9.00 -2.71
CA ASP A 149 4.19 9.08 -2.89
C ASP A 149 3.69 8.42 -4.17
N GLY A 150 4.53 8.32 -5.21
CA GLY A 150 4.19 7.58 -6.42
C GLY A 150 4.08 6.08 -6.22
N VAL A 151 4.84 5.51 -5.28
CA VAL A 151 4.66 4.11 -4.86
C VAL A 151 3.24 3.87 -4.35
N VAL A 152 2.77 4.74 -3.45
CA VAL A 152 1.43 4.63 -2.86
C VAL A 152 0.35 4.83 -3.91
N GLU A 153 0.49 5.86 -4.74
CA GLU A 153 -0.49 6.22 -5.76
C GLU A 153 -0.64 5.14 -6.82
N TYR A 154 0.49 4.66 -7.36
CA TYR A 154 0.48 3.59 -8.36
C TYR A 154 -0.19 2.32 -7.84
N ILE A 155 0.12 1.90 -6.61
CA ILE A 155 -0.46 0.68 -6.00
C ILE A 155 -1.98 0.79 -5.92
N PHE A 156 -2.51 1.92 -5.44
CA PHE A 156 -3.96 2.08 -5.32
C PHE A 156 -4.64 2.23 -6.67
N GLU A 157 -4.08 3.03 -7.56
CA GLU A 157 -4.72 3.38 -8.82
C GLU A 157 -4.70 2.26 -9.84
N TRP A 158 -3.71 1.35 -9.77
CA TRP A 158 -3.71 0.10 -10.54
C TRP A 158 -4.99 -0.72 -10.34
N TYR A 159 -5.56 -0.67 -9.14
CA TYR A 159 -6.81 -1.34 -8.79
C TYR A 159 -8.01 -0.39 -8.71
N SER A 160 -7.94 0.75 -9.42
CA SER A 160 -9.01 1.73 -9.51
C SER A 160 -9.42 2.35 -8.17
N PHE A 161 -8.43 2.63 -7.32
CA PHE A 161 -8.60 3.46 -6.12
C PHE A 161 -7.90 4.79 -6.30
N ARG A 162 -8.64 5.76 -6.85
CA ARG A 162 -8.19 7.14 -6.99
C ARG A 162 -7.79 7.76 -5.65
N ILE A 163 -6.59 8.34 -5.60
CA ILE A 163 -6.14 9.12 -4.44
C ILE A 163 -5.67 10.54 -4.79
N TYR A 164 -5.68 10.95 -6.06
CA TYR A 164 -5.47 12.34 -6.47
C TYR A 164 -6.07 12.60 -7.87
N GLY A 165 -5.88 13.81 -8.41
CA GLY A 165 -6.14 14.14 -9.80
C GLY A 165 -7.60 14.44 -10.14
N SER A 166 -7.87 14.63 -11.44
CA SER A 166 -9.21 14.86 -12.02
C SER A 166 -9.69 13.60 -12.77
N ASP A 167 -10.95 13.54 -13.23
CA ASP A 167 -11.44 12.36 -13.98
C ASP A 167 -10.59 12.02 -15.22
N THR A 168 -9.92 13.02 -15.79
CA THR A 168 -9.02 12.86 -16.94
C THR A 168 -7.59 12.47 -16.54
N TYR A 169 -7.13 12.95 -15.40
CA TYR A 169 -5.73 12.87 -14.96
C TYR A 169 -5.65 12.41 -13.52
N TRP A 170 -6.34 11.34 -13.16
CA TRP A 170 -6.19 10.76 -11.84
C TRP A 170 -5.30 9.53 -11.88
N ASP A 171 -5.34 8.75 -12.96
CA ASP A 171 -4.77 7.42 -13.00
C ASP A 171 -3.31 7.43 -13.46
N VAL A 172 -2.37 7.33 -12.51
CA VAL A 172 -0.92 7.32 -12.81
C VAL A 172 -0.47 6.06 -13.56
N THR A 173 -1.33 5.04 -13.66
CA THR A 173 -1.02 3.78 -14.33
C THR A 173 -1.37 3.79 -15.80
N ARG A 174 -2.04 4.84 -16.29
CA ARG A 174 -2.30 5.03 -17.73
C ARG A 174 -1.15 5.77 -18.38
N ASN A 175 -0.70 5.26 -19.53
CA ASN A 175 0.30 5.97 -20.33
C ASN A 175 -0.30 7.27 -20.89
N SER A 176 0.13 8.38 -20.30
CA SER A 176 -0.31 9.72 -20.67
C SER A 176 0.76 10.72 -20.28
N PHE A 177 1.29 11.45 -21.26
CA PHE A 177 2.23 12.54 -20.98
C PHE A 177 1.64 13.58 -20.02
N TRP A 178 0.41 14.02 -20.29
CA TRP A 178 -0.29 15.01 -19.47
C TRP A 178 -0.72 14.45 -18.11
N GLY A 179 -1.05 13.16 -18.04
CA GLY A 179 -1.28 12.47 -16.77
C GLY A 179 -0.02 12.48 -15.92
N ARG A 180 1.11 12.02 -16.47
CA ARG A 180 2.40 12.04 -15.75
C ARG A 180 2.82 13.43 -15.30
N ASP A 181 2.63 14.45 -16.14
CA ASP A 181 2.96 15.84 -15.82
C ASP A 181 2.06 16.43 -14.71
N HIS A 182 0.76 16.10 -14.72
CA HIS A 182 -0.17 16.49 -13.65
C HIS A 182 0.23 15.95 -12.27
N HIS A 183 0.96 14.84 -12.25
CA HIS A 183 1.45 14.15 -11.05
C HIS A 183 2.95 14.42 -10.80
N SER A 184 3.46 15.54 -11.33
CA SER A 184 4.87 15.93 -11.24
C SER A 184 5.14 17.02 -10.22
N GLY A 185 6.40 17.10 -9.79
CA GLY A 185 6.97 18.20 -9.03
C GLY A 185 6.16 18.52 -7.78
N THR A 186 5.76 19.79 -7.66
CA THR A 186 4.98 20.30 -6.53
C THR A 186 3.47 20.30 -6.80
N ALA A 187 3.00 19.84 -7.96
CA ALA A 187 1.57 19.77 -8.27
C ALA A 187 0.85 18.93 -7.21
N ILE A 188 1.43 17.77 -6.94
CA ILE A 188 1.08 16.84 -5.87
C ILE A 188 2.30 16.54 -5.01
N THR A 189 2.08 16.38 -3.71
CA THR A 189 3.10 15.99 -2.75
C THR A 189 2.50 15.01 -1.74
N PRO A 190 3.32 14.26 -0.99
CA PRO A 190 2.82 13.36 0.05
C PRO A 190 1.87 14.08 1.04
N LYS A 191 2.20 15.32 1.44
CA LYS A 191 1.33 16.13 2.31
C LYS A 191 0.01 16.57 1.64
N LYS A 192 -0.01 16.75 0.32
CA LYS A 192 -1.24 17.08 -0.41
C LYS A 192 -2.12 15.85 -0.64
N GLN A 193 -1.54 14.68 -0.91
CA GLN A 193 -2.26 13.42 -1.14
C GLN A 193 -3.22 13.08 0.00
N VAL A 194 -2.80 13.30 1.26
CA VAL A 194 -3.66 12.94 2.40
C VAL A 194 -4.99 13.71 2.44
N GLY A 195 -5.11 14.84 1.74
CA GLY A 195 -6.37 15.58 1.58
C GLY A 195 -7.40 14.88 0.69
N TYR A 196 -6.98 13.86 -0.04
CA TYR A 196 -7.80 13.04 -0.95
C TYR A 196 -7.98 11.61 -0.43
N MET A 197 -7.56 11.36 0.81
CA MET A 197 -7.60 10.07 1.47
C MET A 197 -8.32 10.17 2.81
N THR A 198 -8.72 9.03 3.35
CA THR A 198 -9.32 8.95 4.68
C THR A 198 -8.27 8.56 5.70
N LEU A 199 -8.12 9.37 6.76
CA LEU A 199 -7.31 9.02 7.93
C LEU A 199 -7.93 7.82 8.64
N VAL A 200 -7.14 6.76 8.81
CA VAL A 200 -7.51 5.56 9.58
C VAL A 200 -7.05 5.69 11.03
N LYS A 201 -5.81 6.15 11.23
CA LYS A 201 -5.18 6.25 12.56
C LYS A 201 -4.11 7.34 12.57
N SER A 202 -4.10 8.19 13.59
CA SER A 202 -3.10 9.25 13.76
C SER A 202 -1.82 8.79 14.45
N THR A 203 -1.85 7.65 15.14
CA THR A 203 -0.70 7.05 15.81
C THR A 203 -0.11 5.91 14.98
N ALA A 204 1.15 5.58 15.24
CA ALA A 204 1.84 4.53 14.52
C ALA A 204 1.07 3.18 14.60
N PRO A 205 1.02 2.43 13.49
CA PRO A 205 0.30 1.16 13.38
C PRO A 205 0.84 0.13 14.38
#